data_AF-A0AAD7PGB7-F1
#
_entry.id   AF-A0AAD7PGB7-F1
#
_cell.length_a   1.000
_cell.length_b   1.000
_cell.length_c   1.000
_cell.angle_alpha   90.00
_cell.angle_beta   90.00
_cell.angle_gamma   90.00
#
_symmetry.space_group_name_H-M   'P 1'
#
loop_
_entity.id
_entity.type
_entity.pdbx_description
1 polymer ?
#
loop_
_entity_poly.entity_id
_entity_poly.type
_entity_poly.pdbx_seq_one_letter_code
_entity_poly.pdbx_strand_id
1 'polypeptide(L)'
;MDLNAFRRRSYVSAARGDEQFVRASQFAVTNSGFGTMNLTKILAACLIALPLLVAFRLVLPNPPSDQNVGVAEARILEKVYQNDTSVAVGSDSDSQLPDISVDKLLGGLLAPGFDENSCLSRYQSSLYHKTPLHKPSSYLLSTLRNYEDLHKRCGPDTESYNKALKQLKSGQSVSSAECKYVVWISFSGLGNRILTVASAFLYALLTNRVLLVDPGNDMPDLFCEPFPDKSWLLPTDFPPKHKFDSYDQKSADSYGNMLKKNIINTSTESLPSSLYLHLVHDYDDHDKLFFCDQDQTLLSPVPWLIMKSDNYFVPSLFLIPSFEQELSRLFPNKETVFHHLGRYLFHPSNQVWGLIMRYYGAYLAKADERIGIQVRVFEVVKGPLEHVVDQIVACTLQENLLPEVDSQDSVASSSRNPSVKAVLVTSLNSGYFDKLRDMYWEHPTVTGDVIGIYQPSHEEYQRSENHHNRKAWAEMYLLSLTDVLVTSAWSTFGYVAQGLGGLKPWILYKPENHTAPNPPCRQGHVDRTMFSCSPIL
;
A
#
# COMPACT_ATOMS: atom_id res chain seq x y z
N MET A 1 -13.55 -17.29 24.62
CA MET A 1 -12.94 -18.62 24.51
C MET A 1 -11.55 -18.52 25.08
N ASP A 2 -11.28 -19.33 26.10
CA ASP A 2 -10.18 -19.22 27.05
C ASP A 2 -8.87 -19.76 26.44
N LEU A 3 -7.89 -18.89 26.19
CA LEU A 3 -6.60 -19.22 25.57
C LEU A 3 -5.53 -19.38 26.65
N ASN A 4 -5.59 -20.49 27.38
CA ASN A 4 -4.55 -20.88 28.34
C ASN A 4 -4.24 -22.39 28.30
N ALA A 5 -4.06 -22.92 27.08
CA ALA A 5 -3.71 -24.33 26.89
C ALA A 5 -2.62 -24.56 25.83
N PHE A 6 -1.50 -23.82 25.89
CA PHE A 6 -0.24 -24.24 25.24
C PHE A 6 0.99 -23.85 26.07
N ARG A 7 1.03 -24.33 27.31
CA ARG A 7 2.28 -24.40 28.09
C ARG A 7 2.19 -25.54 29.11
N ARG A 8 2.59 -26.75 28.71
CA ARG A 8 3.24 -27.75 29.58
C ARG A 8 3.55 -29.04 28.82
N ARG A 9 4.68 -29.64 29.23
CA ARG A 9 5.38 -30.85 28.73
C ARG A 9 6.37 -30.48 27.61
N SER A 10 7.69 -30.57 27.79
CA SER A 10 8.43 -31.60 28.51
C SER A 10 9.79 -31.08 29.00
N TYR A 11 10.06 -31.25 30.29
CA TYR A 11 11.40 -31.21 30.90
C TYR A 11 11.47 -32.42 31.82
N VAL A 12 12.19 -33.48 31.45
CA VAL A 12 12.79 -34.46 32.39
C VAL A 12 14.03 -35.11 31.76
N SER A 13 15.17 -34.86 32.41
CA SER A 13 16.34 -35.72 32.67
C SER A 13 17.09 -36.44 31.54
N ALA A 14 18.31 -35.96 31.27
CA ALA A 14 19.39 -36.74 30.66
C ALA A 14 20.26 -37.39 31.75
N ALA A 15 20.55 -38.69 31.60
CA ALA A 15 21.57 -39.39 32.37
C ALA A 15 22.41 -40.29 31.43
N ARG A 16 23.71 -39.94 31.36
CA ARG A 16 24.95 -40.67 31.02
C ARG A 16 24.92 -41.97 30.19
N GLY A 17 25.82 -41.99 29.21
CA GLY A 17 26.53 -43.17 28.70
C GLY A 17 27.58 -42.79 27.66
N ASP A 18 28.85 -42.79 28.06
CA ASP A 18 30.05 -42.64 27.20
C ASP A 18 30.15 -43.78 26.18
N GLU A 19 30.55 -43.47 24.94
CA GLU A 19 31.53 -44.29 24.23
C GLU A 19 32.20 -43.48 23.09
N GLN A 20 33.53 -43.41 23.16
CA GLN A 20 34.42 -42.79 22.18
C GLN A 20 34.50 -43.64 20.91
N PHE A 21 34.42 -43.00 19.74
CA PHE A 21 35.18 -43.45 18.57
C PHE A 21 35.72 -42.26 17.76
N VAL A 22 37.05 -42.21 17.69
CA VAL A 22 37.85 -41.28 16.91
C VAL A 22 37.85 -41.71 15.44
N ARG A 23 37.49 -40.82 14.51
CA ARG A 23 38.14 -40.79 13.19
C ARG A 23 38.06 -39.43 12.51
N ALA A 24 39.22 -39.03 12.00
CA ALA A 24 39.55 -37.71 11.49
C ALA A 24 38.99 -37.44 10.08
N SER A 25 38.70 -36.16 9.84
CA SER A 25 38.94 -35.36 8.64
C SER A 25 38.79 -36.02 7.25
N GLN A 26 37.81 -35.55 6.49
CA GLN A 26 37.95 -35.22 5.06
C GLN A 26 36.80 -34.28 4.63
N PHE A 27 37.06 -32.97 4.59
CA PHE A 27 36.23 -32.03 3.84
C PHE A 27 36.65 -32.15 2.37
N ALA A 28 35.77 -32.71 1.53
CA ALA A 28 35.91 -32.66 0.09
C ALA A 28 35.49 -31.26 -0.40
N VAL A 29 36.48 -30.45 -0.77
CA VAL A 29 36.29 -29.24 -1.58
C VAL A 29 36.06 -29.70 -3.02
N THR A 30 34.85 -29.55 -3.53
CA THR A 30 34.56 -29.73 -4.96
C THR A 30 35.02 -28.50 -5.74
N ASN A 31 36.25 -28.57 -6.25
CA ASN A 31 36.71 -27.68 -7.32
C ASN A 31 35.94 -28.03 -8.61
N SER A 32 35.08 -27.13 -9.07
CA SER A 32 34.54 -27.16 -10.43
C SER A 32 35.62 -26.66 -11.40
N GLY A 33 36.20 -27.60 -12.15
CA GLY A 33 37.19 -27.30 -13.18
C GLY A 33 36.55 -26.58 -14.36
N PHE A 34 36.90 -25.31 -14.56
CA PHE A 34 36.80 -24.65 -15.86
C PHE A 34 37.86 -25.25 -16.79
N GLY A 35 37.45 -26.10 -17.72
CA GLY A 35 38.32 -26.59 -18.78
C GLY A 35 38.76 -25.43 -19.68
N THR A 36 40.07 -25.25 -19.81
CA THR A 36 40.69 -24.27 -20.71
C THR A 36 40.34 -24.61 -22.17
N MET A 37 39.45 -23.84 -22.78
CA MET A 37 39.22 -23.89 -24.22
C MET A 37 40.43 -23.27 -24.93
N ASN A 38 41.17 -24.08 -25.70
CA ASN A 38 42.30 -23.60 -26.49
C ASN A 38 41.88 -22.42 -27.39
N LEU A 39 42.70 -21.37 -27.40
CA LEU A 39 42.54 -20.12 -28.15
C LEU A 39 42.18 -20.33 -29.64
N THR A 40 42.63 -21.45 -30.22
CA THR A 40 42.31 -21.87 -31.59
C THR A 40 40.83 -22.17 -31.83
N LYS A 41 40.10 -22.68 -30.84
CA LYS A 41 38.64 -22.92 -30.94
C LYS A 41 37.83 -21.63 -30.86
N ILE A 42 38.30 -20.65 -30.09
CA ILE A 42 37.68 -19.31 -29.99
C ILE A 42 37.86 -18.58 -31.33
N LEU A 43 39.08 -18.59 -31.89
CA LEU A 43 39.36 -17.99 -33.19
C LEU A 43 38.54 -18.64 -34.32
N ALA A 44 38.37 -19.96 -34.30
CA ALA A 44 37.55 -20.67 -35.28
C ALA A 44 36.06 -20.30 -35.16
N ALA A 45 35.53 -20.19 -33.94
CA ALA A 45 34.15 -19.75 -33.72
C ALA A 45 33.92 -18.30 -34.18
N CYS A 46 34.88 -17.41 -33.93
CA CYS A 46 34.82 -16.01 -34.39
C CYS A 46 34.86 -15.90 -35.92
N LEU A 47 35.66 -16.72 -36.61
CA LEU A 47 35.75 -16.72 -38.08
C LEU A 47 34.44 -17.13 -38.77
N ILE A 48 33.56 -17.87 -38.08
CA ILE A 48 32.25 -18.28 -38.61
C ILE A 48 31.14 -17.30 -38.17
N ALA A 49 31.17 -16.81 -36.94
CA ALA A 49 30.12 -15.96 -36.39
C ALA A 49 30.15 -14.52 -36.93
N LEU A 50 31.34 -13.94 -37.16
CA LEU A 50 31.46 -12.56 -37.64
C LEU A 50 30.92 -12.35 -39.06
N PRO A 51 31.21 -13.21 -40.05
CA PRO A 51 30.63 -13.06 -41.39
C PRO A 51 29.11 -13.17 -41.39
N LEU A 52 28.54 -14.04 -40.55
CA LEU A 52 27.10 -14.20 -40.39
C LEU A 52 26.44 -12.96 -39.78
N LEU A 53 27.07 -12.34 -38.79
CA LEU A 53 26.57 -11.08 -38.20
C LEU A 53 26.66 -9.89 -39.18
N VAL A 54 27.69 -9.83 -40.01
CA VAL A 54 27.83 -8.81 -41.05
C VAL A 54 26.81 -9.02 -42.16
N ALA A 55 26.58 -10.26 -42.59
CA ALA A 55 25.52 -10.59 -43.56
C ALA A 55 24.13 -10.25 -43.00
N PHE A 56 23.87 -10.52 -41.71
CA PHE A 56 22.60 -10.18 -41.06
C PHE A 56 22.37 -8.66 -40.98
N ARG A 57 23.44 -7.87 -40.77
CA ARG A 57 23.39 -6.40 -40.81
C ARG A 57 23.16 -5.81 -42.21
N LEU A 58 23.55 -6.52 -43.27
CA LEU A 58 23.41 -6.05 -44.66
C LEU A 58 22.05 -6.39 -45.28
N VAL A 59 21.32 -7.38 -44.72
CA VAL A 59 20.03 -7.85 -45.25
C VAL A 59 18.82 -7.18 -44.57
N LEU A 60 19.00 -6.55 -43.41
CA LEU A 60 17.95 -5.79 -42.72
C LEU A 60 18.06 -4.30 -43.08
N PRO A 61 17.03 -3.69 -43.72
CA PRO A 61 17.01 -2.25 -43.96
C PRO A 61 17.00 -1.49 -42.63
N ASN A 62 17.93 -0.57 -42.43
CA ASN A 62 17.89 0.37 -41.30
C ASN A 62 16.65 1.27 -41.44
N PRO A 63 15.83 1.46 -40.39
CA PRO A 63 14.86 2.54 -40.36
C PRO A 63 15.59 3.89 -40.20
N PRO A 64 15.08 4.98 -40.80
CA PRO A 64 15.74 6.28 -40.72
C PRO A 64 15.62 6.88 -39.31
N SER A 65 16.71 7.49 -38.85
CA SER A 65 16.76 8.33 -37.64
C SER A 65 16.46 9.79 -38.00
N ASP A 66 15.72 10.43 -37.09
CA ASP A 66 15.52 11.87 -36.87
C ASP A 66 14.52 12.63 -37.76
N GLN A 67 13.36 12.97 -37.18
CA GLN A 67 13.03 14.35 -36.81
C GLN A 67 11.69 14.43 -36.03
N ASN A 68 11.74 15.13 -34.88
CA ASN A 68 10.64 15.80 -34.16
C ASN A 68 9.26 15.11 -34.12
N VAL A 69 9.01 14.33 -33.06
CA VAL A 69 7.64 14.07 -32.59
C VAL A 69 7.41 14.89 -31.33
N GLY A 70 6.74 16.03 -31.51
CA GLY A 70 6.12 16.77 -30.42
C GLY A 70 5.17 15.86 -29.65
N VAL A 71 5.14 16.07 -28.34
CA VAL A 71 4.21 15.44 -27.40
C VAL A 71 2.80 15.53 -27.98
N ALA A 72 2.28 14.41 -28.45
CA ALA A 72 0.89 14.33 -28.89
C ALA A 72 0.01 14.42 -27.64
N GLU A 73 -0.60 15.59 -27.45
CA GLU A 73 -1.79 15.74 -26.62
C GLU A 73 -2.77 14.62 -26.97
N ALA A 74 -3.16 13.85 -25.95
CA ALA A 74 -4.27 12.92 -26.04
C ALA A 74 -5.55 13.71 -26.33
N ARG A 75 -5.87 13.89 -27.62
CA ARG A 75 -7.16 14.40 -28.04
C ARG A 75 -8.22 13.36 -27.71
N ILE A 76 -9.05 13.73 -26.75
CA ILE A 76 -10.30 13.08 -26.40
C ILE A 76 -11.17 13.01 -27.66
N LEU A 77 -11.60 11.80 -28.01
CA LEU A 77 -12.39 11.54 -29.20
C LEU A 77 -13.86 11.78 -28.86
N GLU A 78 -14.28 13.05 -29.01
CA GLU A 78 -15.68 13.43 -29.06
C GLU A 78 -16.32 12.80 -30.32
N LYS A 79 -17.24 11.85 -30.10
CA LYS A 79 -18.05 11.26 -31.17
C LYS A 79 -19.06 12.29 -31.65
N VAL A 80 -18.75 12.99 -32.75
CA VAL A 80 -19.76 13.68 -33.57
C VAL A 80 -20.00 12.83 -34.81
N TYR A 81 -21.17 12.18 -34.86
CA TYR A 81 -21.71 11.59 -36.09
C TYR A 81 -22.24 12.73 -36.96
N GLN A 82 -21.54 13.06 -38.05
CA GLN A 82 -22.12 13.81 -39.16
C GLN A 82 -22.69 12.81 -40.18
N ASN A 83 -24.01 12.67 -40.21
CA ASN A 83 -24.73 12.20 -41.38
C ASN A 83 -25.31 13.43 -42.09
N ASP A 84 -24.75 13.78 -43.24
CA ASP A 84 -25.34 14.72 -44.18
C ASP A 84 -26.50 14.05 -44.91
N THR A 85 -27.74 14.42 -44.58
CA THR A 85 -28.81 14.58 -45.58
C THR A 85 -29.92 15.47 -45.04
N SER A 86 -30.21 16.53 -45.79
CA SER A 86 -31.23 17.55 -45.59
C SER A 86 -32.67 17.00 -45.51
N VAL A 87 -33.49 17.53 -44.59
CA VAL A 87 -34.84 18.13 -44.82
C VAL A 87 -35.38 18.67 -43.47
N ALA A 88 -36.00 19.84 -43.52
CA ALA A 88 -36.48 20.65 -42.40
C ALA A 88 -37.70 20.07 -41.64
N VAL A 89 -37.86 20.46 -40.36
CA VAL A 89 -39.04 21.10 -39.70
C VAL A 89 -39.06 20.77 -38.18
N GLY A 90 -39.04 21.81 -37.33
CA GLY A 90 -39.92 21.91 -36.15
C GLY A 90 -39.48 21.44 -34.75
N SER A 91 -39.41 22.43 -33.83
CA SER A 91 -39.71 22.43 -32.38
C SER A 91 -38.78 21.79 -31.33
N ASP A 92 -38.25 22.68 -30.47
CA ASP A 92 -38.01 22.62 -29.02
C ASP A 92 -37.87 21.26 -28.31
N SER A 93 -36.68 21.02 -27.77
CA SER A 93 -36.45 20.82 -26.32
C SER A 93 -34.95 20.58 -26.09
N ASP A 94 -34.24 21.66 -25.77
CA ASP A 94 -32.83 21.61 -25.36
C ASP A 94 -32.75 21.00 -23.96
N SER A 95 -32.59 19.67 -23.89
CA SER A 95 -32.20 18.98 -22.66
C SER A 95 -30.69 18.80 -22.66
N GLN A 96 -30.00 19.85 -22.21
CA GLN A 96 -28.58 19.80 -21.86
C GLN A 96 -28.34 18.64 -20.88
N LEU A 97 -27.56 17.64 -21.30
CA LEU A 97 -26.92 16.73 -20.35
C LEU A 97 -26.01 17.56 -19.43
N PRO A 98 -26.06 17.38 -18.10
CA PRO A 98 -25.18 18.12 -17.21
C PRO A 98 -23.74 17.67 -17.45
N ASP A 99 -22.88 18.62 -17.81
CA ASP A 99 -21.43 18.52 -17.69
C ASP A 99 -21.11 18.21 -16.22
N ILE A 100 -20.84 16.94 -15.91
CA ILE A 100 -20.48 16.53 -14.55
C ILE A 100 -19.08 17.07 -14.31
N SER A 101 -19.00 18.29 -13.79
CA SER A 101 -17.74 18.89 -13.34
C SER A 101 -17.08 17.95 -12.34
N VAL A 102 -16.07 17.21 -12.78
CA VAL A 102 -15.37 16.25 -11.90
C VAL A 102 -14.64 17.03 -10.81
N ASP A 103 -15.03 16.78 -9.57
CA ASP A 103 -14.44 17.45 -8.41
C ASP A 103 -13.01 16.96 -8.17
N LYS A 104 -12.03 17.72 -8.67
CA LYS A 104 -10.60 17.49 -8.50
C LYS A 104 -10.12 17.63 -7.05
N LEU A 105 -10.89 18.30 -6.19
CA LEU A 105 -10.51 18.55 -4.78
C LEU A 105 -11.13 17.55 -3.81
N LEU A 106 -11.87 16.56 -4.32
CA LEU A 106 -12.44 15.45 -3.54
C LEU A 106 -13.34 15.93 -2.39
N GLY A 107 -14.24 16.87 -2.67
CA GLY A 107 -15.15 17.48 -1.70
C GLY A 107 -14.44 18.46 -0.77
N GLY A 108 -13.35 19.08 -1.23
CA GLY A 108 -12.50 19.99 -0.45
C GLY A 108 -11.44 19.31 0.42
N LEU A 109 -11.31 17.98 0.33
CA LEU A 109 -10.27 17.23 1.03
C LEU A 109 -8.87 17.72 0.66
N LEU A 110 -8.63 17.97 -0.62
CA LEU A 110 -7.35 18.47 -1.13
C LEU A 110 -7.33 20.00 -1.17
N ALA A 111 -6.21 20.58 -0.75
CA ALA A 111 -5.96 22.01 -0.94
C ALA A 111 -5.66 22.31 -2.42
N PRO A 112 -6.12 23.45 -2.96
CA PRO A 112 -5.67 23.95 -4.25
C PRO A 112 -4.24 24.51 -4.16
N GLY A 113 -3.61 24.79 -5.31
CA GLY A 113 -2.35 25.55 -5.38
C GLY A 113 -1.08 24.71 -5.51
N PHE A 114 -1.18 23.38 -5.57
CA PHE A 114 -0.05 22.55 -5.99
C PHE A 114 0.22 22.71 -7.49
N ASP A 115 1.50 22.69 -7.88
CA ASP A 115 1.86 22.60 -9.30
C ASP A 115 1.39 21.25 -9.87
N GLU A 116 0.41 21.29 -10.78
CA GLU A 116 -0.21 20.08 -11.35
C GLU A 116 0.83 19.22 -12.10
N ASN A 117 1.85 19.84 -12.70
CA ASN A 117 2.86 19.13 -13.48
C ASN A 117 3.84 18.36 -12.59
N SER A 118 4.17 18.86 -11.40
CA SER A 118 5.01 18.17 -10.42
C SER A 118 4.38 16.88 -9.89
N CYS A 119 3.05 16.82 -9.81
CA CYS A 119 2.30 15.67 -9.30
C CYS A 119 0.94 15.51 -9.98
N LEU A 120 0.94 14.87 -11.14
CA LEU A 120 -0.25 14.70 -11.99
C LEU A 120 -1.38 13.96 -11.27
N SER A 121 -1.04 12.92 -10.49
CA SER A 121 -2.05 12.07 -9.83
C SER A 121 -2.92 12.84 -8.83
N ARG A 122 -2.42 13.95 -8.27
CA ARG A 122 -3.12 14.70 -7.22
C ARG A 122 -4.51 15.14 -7.66
N TYR A 123 -4.60 15.73 -8.84
CA TYR A 123 -5.85 16.26 -9.38
C TYR A 123 -6.42 15.45 -10.54
N GLN A 124 -5.61 14.59 -11.19
CA GLN A 124 -6.11 13.71 -12.25
C GLN A 124 -6.77 12.43 -11.72
N SER A 125 -6.46 12.01 -10.50
CA SER A 125 -7.02 10.76 -9.93
C SER A 125 -8.54 10.75 -9.86
N SER A 126 -9.19 11.90 -9.64
CA SER A 126 -10.65 12.02 -9.58
C SER A 126 -11.34 11.64 -10.90
N LEU A 127 -10.62 11.65 -12.03
CA LEU A 127 -11.14 11.23 -13.34
C LEU A 127 -11.32 9.72 -13.45
N TYR A 128 -10.61 8.94 -12.62
CA TYR A 128 -10.56 7.47 -12.71
C TYR A 128 -11.30 6.79 -11.55
N HIS A 129 -11.38 7.46 -10.41
CA HIS A 129 -12.22 6.98 -9.31
C HIS A 129 -13.69 7.28 -9.61
N LYS A 130 -14.56 6.34 -9.29
CA LYS A 130 -15.99 6.60 -9.20
C LYS A 130 -16.27 7.69 -8.16
N THR A 131 -17.37 8.43 -8.36
CA THR A 131 -17.81 9.47 -7.44
C THR A 131 -17.80 8.96 -5.99
N PRO A 132 -17.07 9.63 -5.07
CA PRO A 132 -16.94 9.12 -3.71
C PRO A 132 -18.30 9.03 -3.02
N LEU A 133 -18.64 7.84 -2.52
CA LEU A 133 -19.82 7.63 -1.67
C LEU A 133 -19.69 8.33 -0.31
N HIS A 134 -18.46 8.56 0.14
CA HIS A 134 -18.16 9.14 1.43
C HIS A 134 -17.58 10.54 1.28
N LYS A 135 -18.35 11.55 1.69
CA LYS A 135 -17.89 12.94 1.75
C LYS A 135 -17.17 13.20 3.08
N PRO A 136 -16.02 13.88 3.06
CA PRO A 136 -15.34 14.28 4.30
C PRO A 136 -16.24 15.25 5.10
N SER A 137 -16.13 15.19 6.43
CA SER A 137 -16.83 16.15 7.29
C SER A 137 -16.21 17.54 7.14
N SER A 138 -17.02 18.60 7.24
CA SER A 138 -16.51 19.99 7.23
C SER A 138 -15.48 20.23 8.35
N TYR A 139 -15.66 19.54 9.49
CA TYR A 139 -14.73 19.59 10.60
C TYR A 139 -13.36 19.02 10.22
N LEU A 140 -13.31 17.82 9.61
CA LEU A 140 -12.08 17.25 9.07
C LEU A 140 -11.41 18.21 8.08
N LEU A 141 -12.17 18.80 7.16
CA LEU A 141 -11.61 19.76 6.19
C LEU A 141 -10.93 20.93 6.90
N SER A 142 -11.59 21.54 7.88
CA SER A 142 -11.00 22.64 8.66
C SER A 142 -9.76 22.20 9.45
N THR A 143 -9.77 21.00 10.03
CA THR A 143 -8.62 20.45 10.76
C THR A 143 -7.43 20.21 9.85
N LEU A 144 -7.65 19.74 8.61
CA LEU A 144 -6.58 19.56 7.63
C LEU A 144 -5.97 20.90 7.20
N ARG A 145 -6.80 21.94 6.95
CA ARG A 145 -6.29 23.29 6.65
C ARG A 145 -5.47 23.87 7.81
N ASN A 146 -5.96 23.72 9.04
CA ASN A 146 -5.24 24.14 10.24
C ASN A 146 -3.91 23.38 10.41
N TYR A 147 -3.90 22.08 10.07
CA TYR A 147 -2.67 21.29 10.08
C TYR A 147 -1.68 21.79 9.02
N GLU A 148 -2.13 22.14 7.82
CA GLU A 148 -1.26 22.70 6.77
C GLU A 148 -0.61 24.02 7.25
N ASP A 149 -1.36 24.90 7.92
CA ASP A 149 -0.82 26.12 8.53
C ASP A 149 0.20 25.82 9.66
N LEU A 150 -0.09 24.81 10.49
CA LEU A 150 0.86 24.33 11.51
C LEU A 150 2.14 23.82 10.85
N HIS A 151 2.03 22.99 9.81
CA HIS A 151 3.16 22.42 9.08
C HIS A 151 3.96 23.50 8.35
N LYS A 152 3.30 24.54 7.82
CA LYS A 152 3.95 25.71 7.20
C LYS A 152 4.83 26.47 8.18
N ARG A 153 4.36 26.62 9.42
CA ARG A 153 5.05 27.34 10.51
C ARG A 153 6.15 26.51 11.19
N CYS A 154 5.89 25.23 11.42
CA CYS A 154 6.72 24.35 12.25
C CYS A 154 7.49 23.27 11.47
N GLY A 155 7.25 23.12 10.17
CA GLY A 155 7.88 22.11 9.32
C GLY A 155 9.37 22.36 9.04
N PRO A 156 10.02 21.47 8.26
CA PRO A 156 11.43 21.58 7.92
C PRO A 156 11.82 22.95 7.36
N ASP A 157 13.07 23.35 7.60
CA ASP A 157 13.69 24.60 7.15
C ASP A 157 13.05 25.90 7.69
N THR A 158 12.17 25.81 8.68
CA THR A 158 11.60 26.98 9.37
C THR A 158 12.45 27.40 10.57
N GLU A 159 12.29 28.67 11.01
CA GLU A 159 12.94 29.15 12.23
C GLU A 159 12.49 28.36 13.46
N SER A 160 11.17 28.10 13.58
CA SER A 160 10.60 27.34 14.70
C SER A 160 11.11 25.89 14.73
N TYR A 161 11.24 25.23 13.58
CA TYR A 161 11.88 23.90 13.49
C TYR A 161 13.34 23.93 13.94
N ASN A 162 14.13 24.88 13.43
CA ASN A 162 15.54 25.01 13.80
C ASN A 162 15.73 25.28 15.30
N LYS A 163 14.83 26.05 15.91
CA LYS A 163 14.80 26.28 17.37
C LYS A 163 14.47 24.99 18.13
N ALA A 164 13.45 24.24 17.71
CA ALA A 164 13.09 22.96 18.32
C ALA A 164 14.22 21.92 18.18
N LEU A 165 14.94 21.92 17.06
CA LEU A 165 16.08 21.04 16.81
C LEU A 165 17.27 21.38 17.72
N LYS A 166 17.53 22.68 17.97
CA LYS A 166 18.56 23.12 18.94
C LYS A 166 18.23 22.65 20.36
N GLN A 167 16.95 22.70 20.75
CA GLN A 167 16.49 22.20 22.05
C GLN A 167 16.63 20.68 22.18
N LEU A 168 16.33 19.94 21.11
CA LEU A 168 16.57 18.50 21.07
C LEU A 168 18.06 18.18 21.31
N LYS A 169 18.96 18.92 20.65
CA LYS A 169 20.43 18.76 20.81
C LYS A 169 20.95 19.13 22.20
N SER A 170 20.32 20.11 22.88
CA SER A 170 20.73 20.54 24.22
C SER A 170 20.19 19.65 25.34
N GLY A 171 19.23 18.76 25.05
CA GLY A 171 18.62 17.88 26.04
C GLY A 171 17.75 18.62 27.07
N GLN A 172 17.45 19.90 26.86
CA GLN A 172 16.62 20.69 27.78
C GLN A 172 15.15 20.30 27.63
N SER A 173 14.51 19.92 28.74
CA SER A 173 13.06 19.82 28.80
C SER A 173 12.50 21.24 28.88
N VAL A 174 11.73 21.66 27.88
CA VAL A 174 11.09 22.98 27.88
C VAL A 174 9.60 22.74 28.07
N SER A 175 9.06 23.26 29.17
CA SER A 175 7.64 23.19 29.53
C SER A 175 6.70 23.93 28.57
N SER A 176 7.22 24.57 27.52
CA SER A 176 6.46 25.26 26.48
C SER A 176 7.19 25.25 25.14
N ALA A 177 7.29 24.06 24.52
CA ALA A 177 7.75 23.96 23.13
C ALA A 177 6.67 24.51 22.20
N GLU A 178 7.03 25.51 21.38
CA GLU A 178 6.14 26.15 20.41
C GLU A 178 5.64 25.17 19.33
N CYS A 179 6.50 24.23 18.95
CA CYS A 179 6.21 23.18 17.98
C CYS A 179 6.52 21.82 18.60
N LYS A 180 5.62 20.86 18.36
CA LYS A 180 5.75 19.47 18.78
C LYS A 180 5.70 18.57 17.55
N TYR A 181 6.37 17.44 17.62
CA TYR A 181 6.64 16.59 16.45
C TYR A 181 6.32 15.13 16.74
N VAL A 182 5.84 14.44 15.70
CA VAL A 182 5.85 12.98 15.57
C VAL A 182 6.74 12.65 14.38
N VAL A 183 7.84 11.95 14.64
CA VAL A 183 8.74 11.45 13.61
C VAL A 183 8.40 9.99 13.35
N TRP A 184 7.94 9.66 12.15
CA TRP A 184 7.69 8.29 11.73
C TRP A 184 8.95 7.71 11.09
N ILE A 185 9.37 6.52 11.54
CA ILE A 185 10.53 5.79 11.00
C ILE A 185 10.08 4.86 9.87
N SER A 186 10.79 4.89 8.73
CA SER A 186 10.53 3.99 7.62
C SER A 186 10.87 2.56 7.97
N PHE A 187 9.86 1.72 8.15
CA PHE A 187 10.00 0.34 8.61
C PHE A 187 8.96 -0.58 7.96
N SER A 188 9.33 -1.85 7.72
CA SER A 188 8.47 -2.89 7.15
C SER A 188 8.11 -2.71 5.66
N GLY A 189 7.21 -3.55 5.15
CA GLY A 189 6.77 -3.54 3.75
C GLY A 189 5.91 -2.33 3.39
N LEU A 190 5.77 -2.04 2.09
CA LEU A 190 5.06 -0.84 1.59
C LEU A 190 3.62 -0.69 2.13
N GLY A 191 2.83 -1.77 2.15
CA GLY A 191 1.46 -1.73 2.68
C GLY A 191 1.42 -1.31 4.16
N ASN A 192 2.33 -1.86 4.97
CA ASN A 192 2.45 -1.48 6.38
C ASN A 192 2.86 -0.01 6.52
N ARG A 193 3.82 0.46 5.70
CA ARG A 193 4.29 1.85 5.73
C ARG A 193 3.17 2.85 5.43
N ILE A 194 2.37 2.60 4.39
CA ILE A 194 1.24 3.47 4.03
C ILE A 194 0.23 3.55 5.20
N LEU A 195 -0.15 2.40 5.77
CA LEU A 195 -1.11 2.35 6.88
C LEU A 195 -0.57 3.01 8.16
N THR A 196 0.71 2.83 8.47
CA THR A 196 1.30 3.37 9.71
C THR A 196 1.62 4.85 9.61
N VAL A 197 1.97 5.37 8.42
CA VAL A 197 2.05 6.82 8.17
C VAL A 197 0.68 7.47 8.36
N ALA A 198 -0.40 6.87 7.84
CA ALA A 198 -1.75 7.39 8.07
C ALA A 198 -2.15 7.37 9.56
N SER A 199 -1.76 6.31 10.27
CA SER A 199 -2.01 6.19 11.72
C SER A 199 -1.23 7.24 12.52
N ALA A 200 0.05 7.44 12.19
CA ALA A 200 0.89 8.48 12.79
C ALA A 200 0.38 9.89 12.46
N PHE A 201 -0.12 10.12 11.25
CA PHE A 201 -0.74 11.37 10.86
C PHE A 201 -2.00 11.66 11.68
N LEU A 202 -2.90 10.69 11.84
CA LEU A 202 -4.08 10.86 12.69
C LEU A 202 -3.68 11.19 14.12
N TYR A 203 -2.70 10.47 14.68
CA TYR A 203 -2.17 10.78 16.00
C TYR A 203 -1.59 12.20 16.09
N ALA A 204 -0.91 12.67 15.05
CA ALA A 204 -0.40 14.03 14.96
C ALA A 204 -1.53 15.08 14.95
N LEU A 205 -2.64 14.82 14.24
CA LEU A 205 -3.84 15.67 14.28
C LEU A 205 -4.43 15.74 15.69
N LEU A 206 -4.60 14.60 16.35
CA LEU A 206 -5.19 14.51 17.70
C LEU A 206 -4.33 15.17 18.79
N THR A 207 -3.02 15.24 18.59
CA THR A 207 -2.07 15.74 19.59
C THR A 207 -1.46 17.10 19.23
N ASN A 208 -1.94 17.73 18.15
CA ASN A 208 -1.45 19.00 17.62
C ASN A 208 0.07 18.99 17.41
N ARG A 209 0.55 18.01 16.64
CA ARG A 209 1.96 17.78 16.30
C ARG A 209 2.17 17.85 14.80
N VAL A 210 3.37 18.22 14.39
CA VAL A 210 3.85 18.09 13.00
C VAL A 210 4.31 16.66 12.76
N LEU A 211 3.81 16.03 11.69
CA LEU A 211 4.32 14.75 11.21
C LEU A 211 5.58 14.98 10.37
N LEU A 212 6.66 14.27 10.69
CA LEU A 212 7.86 14.17 9.85
C LEU A 212 8.10 12.71 9.47
N VAL A 213 8.26 12.46 8.17
CA VAL A 213 8.38 11.12 7.59
C VAL A 213 9.84 10.84 7.26
N ASP A 214 10.43 9.84 7.89
CA ASP A 214 11.74 9.35 7.48
C ASP A 214 11.68 8.86 6.01
N PRO A 215 12.46 9.44 5.08
CA PRO A 215 12.36 9.12 3.66
C PRO A 215 12.71 7.66 3.33
N GLY A 216 13.44 6.97 4.22
CA GLY A 216 13.97 5.64 3.94
C GLY A 216 14.75 5.63 2.61
N ASN A 217 14.51 4.61 1.80
CA ASN A 217 15.16 4.45 0.49
C ASN A 217 14.32 4.99 -0.68
N ASP A 218 13.01 5.19 -0.49
CA ASP A 218 12.06 5.26 -1.60
C ASP A 218 10.80 6.11 -1.36
N MET A 219 10.52 6.64 -0.17
CA MET A 219 9.31 7.46 0.06
C MET A 219 9.20 8.64 -0.92
N PRO A 220 10.28 9.41 -1.21
CA PRO A 220 10.23 10.53 -2.17
C PRO A 220 10.04 10.06 -3.63
N ASP A 221 10.46 8.83 -3.94
CA ASP A 221 10.30 8.25 -5.28
C ASP A 221 8.86 7.76 -5.52
N LEU A 222 8.16 7.39 -4.45
CA LEU A 222 6.83 6.79 -4.50
C LEU A 222 5.69 7.82 -4.37
N PHE A 223 5.87 8.83 -3.53
CA PHE A 223 4.81 9.75 -3.13
C PHE A 223 5.18 11.21 -3.40
N CYS A 224 4.19 12.00 -3.80
CA CYS A 224 4.30 13.45 -3.83
C CYS A 224 4.21 14.06 -2.43
N GLU A 225 4.65 15.31 -2.28
CA GLU A 225 4.50 16.09 -1.04
C GLU A 225 3.02 16.34 -0.71
N PRO A 226 2.48 15.91 0.44
CA PRO A 226 1.06 16.03 0.71
C PRO A 226 0.63 17.42 1.22
N PHE A 227 1.56 18.21 1.75
CA PHE A 227 1.27 19.50 2.39
C PHE A 227 1.73 20.67 1.50
N PRO A 228 0.92 21.74 1.35
CA PRO A 228 1.32 22.89 0.53
C PRO A 228 2.60 23.56 1.03
N ASP A 229 3.43 24.04 0.10
CA ASP A 229 4.64 24.85 0.32
C ASP A 229 5.76 24.24 1.19
N LYS A 230 5.58 23.03 1.75
CA LYS A 230 6.52 22.42 2.69
C LYS A 230 6.65 20.91 2.48
N SER A 231 7.84 20.41 2.80
CA SER A 231 8.09 18.98 2.80
C SER A 231 7.61 18.32 4.10
N TRP A 232 7.01 17.15 4.00
CA TRP A 232 6.81 16.25 5.14
C TRP A 232 8.04 15.39 5.48
N LEU A 233 9.07 15.39 4.63
CA LEU A 233 10.22 14.53 4.79
C LEU A 233 11.13 15.01 5.93
N LEU A 234 11.61 14.06 6.72
CA LEU A 234 12.57 14.32 7.78
C LEU A 234 13.94 14.67 7.19
N PRO A 235 14.53 15.83 7.53
CA PRO A 235 15.88 16.20 7.11
C PRO A 235 16.93 15.14 7.47
N THR A 236 17.93 14.97 6.61
CA THR A 236 18.98 13.95 6.79
C THR A 236 19.90 14.23 7.99
N ASP A 237 19.99 15.47 8.43
CA ASP A 237 20.80 15.92 9.56
C ASP A 237 20.06 15.84 10.91
N PHE A 238 18.88 15.22 10.94
CA PHE A 238 18.14 14.98 12.18
C PHE A 238 18.98 14.14 13.17
N PRO A 239 19.29 14.65 14.39
CA PRO A 239 20.33 14.05 15.23
C PRO A 239 20.09 12.58 15.60
N PRO A 240 18.88 12.16 16.02
CA PRO A 240 18.59 10.76 16.31
C PRO A 240 18.55 9.81 15.11
N LYS A 241 18.64 10.30 13.86
CA LYS A 241 18.42 9.48 12.65
C LYS A 241 19.36 8.27 12.57
N HIS A 242 20.61 8.42 12.99
CA HIS A 242 21.60 7.32 13.01
C HIS A 242 21.23 6.15 13.94
N LYS A 243 20.30 6.36 14.89
CA LYS A 243 19.83 5.32 15.81
C LYS A 243 18.62 4.54 15.28
N PHE A 244 18.00 4.97 14.19
CA PHE A 244 16.70 4.45 13.75
C PHE A 244 16.71 2.93 13.52
N ASP A 245 17.77 2.40 12.91
CA ASP A 245 17.91 0.96 12.67
C ASP A 245 18.07 0.17 13.97
N SER A 246 18.75 0.75 14.96
CA SER A 246 19.02 0.11 16.26
C SER A 246 17.86 0.22 17.26
N TYR A 247 16.87 1.08 17.01
CA TYR A 247 15.77 1.27 17.94
C TYR A 247 14.91 0.00 18.09
N ASP A 248 14.76 -0.42 19.34
CA ASP A 248 14.03 -1.60 19.81
C ASP A 248 13.40 -1.36 21.19
N GLN A 249 12.69 -2.35 21.72
CA GLN A 249 12.04 -2.28 23.04
C GLN A 249 13.03 -2.06 24.20
N LYS A 250 14.31 -2.39 24.04
CA LYS A 250 15.33 -2.31 25.10
C LYS A 250 16.08 -0.99 25.10
N SER A 251 15.89 -0.18 24.06
CA SER A 251 16.51 1.12 23.90
C SER A 251 16.25 2.01 25.11
N ALA A 252 17.27 2.73 25.57
CA ALA A 252 17.18 3.56 26.78
C ALA A 252 16.09 4.65 26.65
N ASP A 253 15.91 5.16 25.43
CA ASP A 253 14.94 6.19 25.08
C ASP A 253 13.52 5.62 24.82
N SER A 254 13.34 4.29 24.88
CA SER A 254 12.05 3.64 24.67
C SER A 254 11.11 3.92 25.83
N TYR A 255 9.93 4.46 25.53
CA TYR A 255 8.90 4.75 26.50
C TYR A 255 8.52 3.51 27.35
N GLY A 256 8.25 2.36 26.73
CA GLY A 256 7.93 1.13 27.46
C GLY A 256 9.08 0.65 28.36
N ASN A 257 10.32 0.77 27.90
CA ASN A 257 11.51 0.44 28.71
C ASN A 257 11.68 1.38 29.91
N MET A 258 11.45 2.67 29.71
CA MET A 258 11.56 3.68 30.76
C MET A 258 10.48 3.47 31.83
N LEU A 259 9.24 3.12 31.43
CA LEU A 259 8.19 2.71 32.36
C LEU A 259 8.58 1.46 33.15
N LYS A 260 9.02 0.41 32.45
CA LYS A 260 9.44 -0.87 33.06
C LYS A 260 10.55 -0.72 34.10
N LYS A 261 11.42 0.27 33.91
CA LYS A 261 12.52 0.62 34.82
C LYS A 261 12.14 1.68 35.86
N ASN A 262 10.89 2.14 35.88
CA ASN A 262 10.41 3.23 36.73
C ASN A 262 11.22 4.53 36.59
N ILE A 263 11.76 4.81 35.39
CA ILE A 263 12.49 6.05 35.09
C ILE A 263 11.51 7.20 34.87
N ILE A 264 10.38 6.91 34.20
CA ILE A 264 9.28 7.85 34.01
C ILE A 264 8.00 7.25 34.60
N ASN A 265 7.14 8.13 35.09
CA ASN A 265 5.79 7.84 35.56
C ASN A 265 4.92 9.11 35.43
N THR A 266 3.65 9.01 35.78
CA THR A 266 2.69 10.12 35.69
C THR A 266 3.02 11.32 36.61
N SER A 267 3.89 11.15 37.61
CA SER A 267 4.34 12.22 38.52
C SER A 267 5.72 12.79 38.17
N THR A 268 6.30 12.41 37.03
CA THR A 268 7.64 12.87 36.62
C THR A 268 7.60 14.33 36.17
N GLU A 269 8.24 15.22 36.94
CA GLU A 269 8.25 16.67 36.68
C GLU A 269 9.16 17.09 35.51
N SER A 270 10.22 16.32 35.22
CA SER A 270 11.15 16.60 34.12
C SER A 270 11.18 15.47 33.12
N LEU A 271 10.48 15.65 32.01
CA LEU A 271 10.41 14.68 30.91
C LEU A 271 11.53 14.88 29.90
N PRO A 272 11.96 13.83 29.19
CA PRO A 272 13.00 13.97 28.17
C PRO A 272 12.53 14.82 26.99
N SER A 273 13.48 15.42 26.26
CA SER A 273 13.20 16.19 25.04
C SER A 273 12.71 15.32 23.87
N SER A 274 12.99 14.01 23.92
CA SER A 274 12.48 13.03 22.97
C SER A 274 12.16 11.69 23.62
N LEU A 275 11.15 10.99 23.11
CA LEU A 275 10.85 9.60 23.44
C LEU A 275 10.75 8.74 22.18
N TYR A 276 11.23 7.51 22.27
CA TYR A 276 10.99 6.47 21.26
C TYR A 276 9.75 5.65 21.64
N LEU A 277 8.82 5.53 20.69
CA LEU A 277 7.60 4.75 20.78
C LEU A 277 7.75 3.48 19.92
N HIS A 278 7.85 2.34 20.59
CA HIS A 278 7.93 1.04 19.96
C HIS A 278 6.52 0.47 19.75
N LEU A 279 5.96 0.67 18.56
CA LEU A 279 4.60 0.23 18.18
C LEU A 279 4.65 -0.82 17.06
N VAL A 280 5.73 -1.61 17.03
CA VAL A 280 5.89 -2.76 16.13
C VAL A 280 5.06 -3.94 16.67
N HIS A 281 4.70 -4.90 15.82
CA HIS A 281 3.88 -6.06 16.20
C HIS A 281 4.43 -6.90 17.37
N ASP A 282 5.73 -6.82 17.69
CA ASP A 282 6.38 -7.54 18.77
C ASP A 282 6.42 -6.78 20.11
N TYR A 283 5.86 -5.57 20.17
CA TYR A 283 5.68 -4.74 21.37
C TYR A 283 5.15 -5.47 22.63
N ASP A 284 5.63 -5.06 23.81
CA ASP A 284 5.24 -5.65 25.09
C ASP A 284 4.09 -4.90 25.80
N ASP A 285 3.69 -5.36 26.98
CA ASP A 285 2.56 -4.77 27.71
C ASP A 285 2.82 -3.34 28.21
N HIS A 286 4.08 -2.94 28.40
CA HIS A 286 4.42 -1.56 28.75
C HIS A 286 4.39 -0.65 27.53
N ASP A 287 4.80 -1.16 26.36
CA ASP A 287 4.66 -0.41 25.10
C ASP A 287 3.18 -0.15 24.77
N LYS A 288 2.31 -1.12 25.06
CA LYS A 288 0.84 -1.01 24.87
C LYS A 288 0.20 0.10 25.72
N LEU A 289 0.83 0.55 26.80
CA LEU A 289 0.32 1.67 27.59
C LEU A 289 0.27 2.98 26.80
N PHE A 290 0.92 3.06 25.64
CA PHE A 290 0.65 4.12 24.66
C PHE A 290 -0.86 4.29 24.37
N PHE A 291 -1.64 3.21 24.40
CA PHE A 291 -3.09 3.27 24.15
C PHE A 291 -3.94 3.60 25.38
N CYS A 292 -3.33 4.02 26.49
CA CYS A 292 -4.02 4.42 27.72
C CYS A 292 -4.13 5.96 27.83
N ASP A 293 -5.26 6.44 28.34
CA ASP A 293 -5.55 7.88 28.48
C ASP A 293 -4.56 8.61 29.41
N GLN A 294 -4.23 7.96 30.53
CA GLN A 294 -3.31 8.50 31.53
C GLN A 294 -1.91 8.69 30.95
N ASP A 295 -1.48 7.76 30.12
CA ASP A 295 -0.19 7.76 29.46
C ASP A 295 -0.12 8.76 28.30
N GLN A 296 -1.23 9.01 27.61
CA GLN A 296 -1.30 10.11 26.64
C GLN A 296 -1.08 11.48 27.31
N THR A 297 -1.51 11.64 28.56
CA THR A 297 -1.22 12.86 29.34
C THR A 297 0.28 13.01 29.63
N LEU A 298 0.98 11.90 29.88
CA LEU A 298 2.44 11.85 30.07
C LEU A 298 3.21 12.15 28.78
N LEU A 299 2.70 11.71 27.62
CA LEU A 299 3.31 11.93 26.31
C LEU A 299 3.06 13.33 25.75
N SER A 300 1.95 13.97 26.11
CA SER A 300 1.52 15.29 25.61
C SER A 300 2.59 16.40 25.70
N PRO A 301 3.33 16.57 26.82
CA PRO A 301 4.34 17.62 26.95
C PRO A 301 5.67 17.31 26.23
N VAL A 302 5.95 16.05 25.86
CA VAL A 302 7.23 15.67 25.23
C VAL A 302 7.28 16.24 23.81
N PRO A 303 8.28 17.07 23.44
CA PRO A 303 8.24 17.77 22.15
C PRO A 303 8.51 16.86 20.95
N TRP A 304 9.36 15.84 21.08
CA TRP A 304 9.70 14.92 19.98
C TRP A 304 9.29 13.49 20.30
N LEU A 305 8.31 12.96 19.56
CA LEU A 305 7.96 11.54 19.63
C LEU A 305 8.50 10.84 18.38
N ILE A 306 9.35 9.84 18.55
CA ILE A 306 9.93 9.05 17.46
C ILE A 306 9.23 7.71 17.44
N MET A 307 8.53 7.38 16.36
CA MET A 307 7.64 6.23 16.28
C MET A 307 8.14 5.23 15.23
N LYS A 308 8.23 3.95 15.62
CA LYS A 308 8.42 2.83 14.68
C LYS A 308 7.21 1.90 14.81
N SER A 309 6.52 1.64 13.71
CA SER A 309 5.32 0.78 13.70
C SER A 309 5.12 0.11 12.34
N ASP A 310 4.56 -1.09 12.37
CA ASP A 310 4.06 -1.84 11.21
C ASP A 310 2.58 -2.22 11.33
N ASN A 311 1.86 -1.62 12.29
CA ASN A 311 0.44 -1.84 12.54
C ASN A 311 -0.39 -0.60 12.20
N TYR A 312 -1.55 -0.80 11.56
CA TYR A 312 -2.57 0.25 11.44
C TYR A 312 -3.23 0.45 12.81
N PHE A 313 -2.71 1.32 13.67
CA PHE A 313 -3.14 1.41 15.08
C PHE A 313 -4.36 2.33 15.34
N VAL A 314 -5.02 2.84 14.29
CA VAL A 314 -6.16 3.76 14.37
C VAL A 314 -7.33 3.24 15.23
N PRO A 315 -7.84 2.00 15.06
CA PRO A 315 -8.90 1.48 15.92
C PRO A 315 -8.66 1.61 17.43
N SER A 316 -7.43 1.43 17.91
CA SER A 316 -7.13 1.61 19.34
C SER A 316 -7.17 3.07 19.78
N LEU A 317 -6.95 4.04 18.88
CA LEU A 317 -7.10 5.46 19.23
C LEU A 317 -8.56 5.83 19.55
N PHE A 318 -9.54 5.15 18.93
CA PHE A 318 -10.96 5.33 19.25
C PHE A 318 -11.33 4.79 20.65
N LEU A 319 -10.47 3.99 21.27
CA LEU A 319 -10.67 3.47 22.62
C LEU A 319 -10.06 4.37 23.70
N ILE A 320 -9.37 5.44 23.31
CA ILE A 320 -8.79 6.42 24.22
C ILE A 320 -9.85 7.50 24.53
N PRO A 321 -10.37 7.61 25.77
CA PRO A 321 -11.44 8.54 26.12
C PRO A 321 -11.19 9.99 25.71
N SER A 322 -9.98 10.52 25.91
CA SER A 322 -9.64 11.90 25.53
C SER A 322 -9.66 12.16 24.02
N PHE A 323 -9.56 11.13 23.18
CA PHE A 323 -9.61 11.25 21.72
C PHE A 323 -10.99 10.99 21.12
N GLU A 324 -11.88 10.31 21.84
CA GLU A 324 -13.16 9.83 21.31
C GLU A 324 -14.02 10.96 20.72
N GLN A 325 -14.15 12.08 21.44
CA GLN A 325 -14.97 13.21 21.00
C GLN A 325 -14.41 13.85 19.73
N GLU A 326 -13.09 14.06 19.66
CA GLU A 326 -12.44 14.66 18.50
C GLU A 326 -12.54 13.75 17.28
N LEU A 327 -12.27 12.44 17.46
CA LEU A 327 -12.41 11.43 16.42
C LEU A 327 -13.84 11.34 15.87
N SER A 328 -14.85 11.42 16.73
CA SER A 328 -16.25 11.39 16.32
C SER A 328 -16.67 12.60 15.50
N ARG A 329 -16.04 13.77 15.71
CA ARG A 329 -16.26 14.97 14.90
C ARG A 329 -15.52 14.91 13.56
N LEU A 330 -14.28 14.43 13.58
CA LEU A 330 -13.48 14.25 12.36
C LEU A 330 -14.13 13.22 11.44
N PHE A 331 -14.54 12.07 11.99
CA PHE A 331 -15.05 10.93 11.26
C PHE A 331 -16.42 10.48 11.79
N PRO A 332 -17.52 11.15 11.38
CA PRO A 332 -18.87 10.70 11.74
C PRO A 332 -19.15 9.26 11.31
N ASN A 333 -18.56 8.81 10.21
CA ASN A 333 -18.46 7.40 9.85
C ASN A 333 -17.05 6.90 10.21
N LYS A 334 -16.96 6.05 11.24
CA LYS A 334 -15.69 5.50 11.73
C LYS A 334 -14.97 4.58 10.72
N GLU A 335 -15.66 4.14 9.66
CA GLU A 335 -15.08 3.30 8.60
C GLU A 335 -14.41 4.11 7.46
N THR A 336 -14.38 5.45 7.55
CA THR A 336 -13.82 6.31 6.49
C THR A 336 -12.48 6.94 6.85
N VAL A 337 -11.86 6.51 7.96
CA VAL A 337 -10.65 7.15 8.48
C VAL A 337 -9.51 7.02 7.49
N PHE A 338 -9.13 5.79 7.14
CA PHE A 338 -8.08 5.58 6.15
C PHE A 338 -8.51 6.00 4.74
N HIS A 339 -9.81 5.91 4.40
CA HIS A 339 -10.30 6.39 3.11
C HIS A 339 -10.00 7.89 2.90
N HIS A 340 -10.30 8.73 3.89
CA HIS A 340 -10.04 10.16 3.79
C HIS A 340 -8.56 10.48 3.95
N LEU A 341 -7.90 9.95 4.99
CA LEU A 341 -6.49 10.27 5.25
C LEU A 341 -5.56 9.71 4.18
N GLY A 342 -5.86 8.51 3.67
CA GLY A 342 -5.08 7.89 2.61
C GLY A 342 -5.14 8.67 1.30
N ARG A 343 -6.33 9.15 0.92
CA ARG A 343 -6.53 9.97 -0.29
C ARG A 343 -5.99 11.40 -0.15
N TYR A 344 -5.83 11.88 1.08
CA TYR A 344 -5.19 13.17 1.38
C TYR A 344 -3.66 13.08 1.36
N LEU A 345 -3.08 12.00 1.91
CA LEU A 345 -1.63 11.85 2.05
C LEU A 345 -0.93 11.24 0.83
N PHE A 346 -1.53 10.22 0.21
CA PHE A 346 -0.78 9.34 -0.70
C PHE A 346 -1.14 9.60 -2.16
N HIS A 347 -0.39 10.51 -2.78
CA HIS A 347 -0.44 10.75 -4.21
C HIS A 347 0.77 10.11 -4.90
N PRO A 348 0.57 9.18 -5.85
CA PRO A 348 1.68 8.57 -6.59
C PRO A 348 2.55 9.60 -7.31
N SER A 349 3.88 9.44 -7.25
CA SER A 349 4.78 10.24 -8.08
C SER A 349 4.46 10.07 -9.57
N ASN A 350 4.84 11.02 -10.42
CA ASN A 350 4.57 10.94 -11.87
C ASN A 350 5.09 9.64 -12.51
N GLN A 351 6.19 9.08 -12.00
CA GLN A 351 6.73 7.82 -12.50
C GLN A 351 5.79 6.65 -12.21
N VAL A 352 5.23 6.59 -10.99
CA VAL A 352 4.25 5.57 -10.61
C VAL A 352 2.90 5.82 -11.28
N TRP A 353 2.46 7.08 -11.33
CA TRP A 353 1.24 7.47 -12.04
C TRP A 353 1.27 7.06 -13.51
N GLY A 354 2.42 7.21 -14.18
CA GLY A 354 2.59 6.73 -15.54
C GLY A 354 2.39 5.21 -15.69
N LEU A 355 2.80 4.40 -14.71
CA LEU A 355 2.56 2.95 -14.71
C LEU A 355 1.06 2.66 -14.58
N ILE A 356 0.41 3.29 -13.60
CA ILE A 356 -1.04 3.16 -13.35
C ILE A 356 -1.81 3.52 -14.62
N MET A 357 -1.50 4.66 -15.22
CA MET A 357 -2.27 5.21 -16.32
C MET A 357 -2.11 4.42 -17.62
N ARG A 358 -0.89 3.99 -17.96
CA ARG A 358 -0.68 3.14 -19.13
C ARG A 358 -1.40 1.81 -19.00
N TYR A 359 -1.36 1.20 -17.81
CA TYR A 359 -2.00 -0.09 -17.58
C TYR A 359 -3.53 0.03 -17.60
N TYR A 360 -4.08 1.01 -16.88
CA TYR A 360 -5.52 1.24 -16.85
C TYR A 360 -6.07 1.51 -18.26
N GLY A 361 -5.43 2.41 -19.01
CA GLY A 361 -5.85 2.76 -20.37
C GLY A 361 -5.79 1.59 -21.35
N ALA A 362 -4.76 0.74 -21.25
CA ALA A 362 -4.57 -0.38 -22.16
C ALA A 362 -5.50 -1.58 -21.86
N TYR A 363 -5.73 -1.90 -20.59
CA TYR A 363 -6.33 -3.17 -20.19
C TYR A 363 -7.67 -3.05 -19.46
N LEU A 364 -7.95 -1.93 -18.77
CA LEU A 364 -9.10 -1.80 -17.87
C LEU A 364 -10.15 -0.78 -18.33
N ALA A 365 -9.76 0.23 -19.11
CA ALA A 365 -10.63 1.35 -19.43
C ALA A 365 -11.90 0.98 -20.21
N LYS A 366 -11.83 -0.05 -21.08
CA LYS A 366 -12.93 -0.44 -21.97
C LYS A 366 -13.93 -1.43 -21.36
N ALA A 367 -13.67 -1.94 -20.15
CA ALA A 367 -14.55 -2.89 -19.50
C ALA A 367 -15.79 -2.19 -18.93
N ASP A 368 -16.93 -2.88 -19.01
CA ASP A 368 -18.19 -2.48 -18.37
C ASP A 368 -18.09 -2.62 -16.85
N GLU A 369 -17.38 -3.66 -16.39
CA GLU A 369 -17.12 -3.94 -14.97
C GLU A 369 -15.66 -4.37 -14.75
N ARG A 370 -15.04 -3.86 -13.68
CA ARG A 370 -13.66 -4.14 -13.28
C ARG A 370 -13.65 -4.85 -11.94
N ILE A 371 -13.02 -6.02 -11.88
CA ILE A 371 -12.94 -6.84 -10.67
C ILE A 371 -11.48 -6.97 -10.25
N GLY A 372 -11.13 -6.50 -9.07
CA GLY A 372 -9.80 -6.69 -8.49
C GLY A 372 -9.74 -7.98 -7.68
N ILE A 373 -8.69 -8.79 -7.88
CA ILE A 373 -8.40 -9.97 -7.06
C ILE A 373 -6.97 -9.86 -6.54
N GLN A 374 -6.87 -9.51 -5.25
CA GLN A 374 -5.60 -9.38 -4.54
C GLN A 374 -5.27 -10.69 -3.82
N VAL A 375 -4.24 -11.40 -4.31
CA VAL A 375 -3.84 -12.71 -3.81
C VAL A 375 -2.51 -12.64 -3.06
N ARG A 376 -2.56 -12.88 -1.76
CA ARG A 376 -1.39 -13.02 -0.88
C ARG A 376 -1.51 -14.28 -0.04
N VAL A 377 -0.56 -15.20 -0.23
CA VAL A 377 -0.48 -16.45 0.53
C VAL A 377 0.65 -16.36 1.55
N PHE A 378 0.36 -16.68 2.81
CA PHE A 378 1.30 -16.68 3.93
C PHE A 378 1.71 -18.13 4.29
N GLU A 379 2.18 -18.88 3.30
CA GLU A 379 2.67 -20.25 3.45
C GLU A 379 4.15 -20.35 3.05
N VAL A 380 4.85 -21.34 3.62
CA VAL A 380 6.26 -21.60 3.32
C VAL A 380 6.42 -22.20 1.92
N VAL A 381 5.44 -23.00 1.49
CA VAL A 381 5.42 -23.62 0.16
C VAL A 381 5.18 -22.54 -0.88
N LYS A 382 6.05 -22.50 -1.89
CA LYS A 382 5.96 -21.56 -3.01
C LYS A 382 5.24 -22.20 -4.19
N GLY A 383 4.41 -21.42 -4.86
CA GLY A 383 3.68 -21.84 -6.06
C GLY A 383 2.22 -21.40 -5.99
N PRO A 384 1.49 -21.49 -7.10
CA PRO A 384 0.05 -21.46 -7.03
C PRO A 384 -0.38 -22.71 -6.26
N LEU A 385 -1.11 -22.51 -5.17
CA LEU A 385 -1.67 -23.61 -4.39
C LEU A 385 -3.07 -23.86 -4.91
N GLU A 386 -3.37 -25.10 -5.30
CA GLU A 386 -4.66 -25.47 -5.90
C GLU A 386 -5.82 -25.07 -4.98
N HIS A 387 -5.69 -25.30 -3.66
CA HIS A 387 -6.72 -24.91 -2.69
C HIS A 387 -6.99 -23.40 -2.63
N VAL A 388 -6.01 -22.56 -3.00
CA VAL A 388 -6.20 -21.10 -3.10
C VAL A 388 -6.88 -20.74 -4.42
N VAL A 389 -6.56 -21.43 -5.52
CA VAL A 389 -7.28 -21.28 -6.80
C VAL A 389 -8.75 -21.65 -6.60
N ASP A 390 -9.02 -22.82 -5.99
CA ASP A 390 -10.36 -23.29 -5.67
C ASP A 390 -11.11 -22.29 -4.79
N GLN A 391 -10.44 -21.71 -3.78
CA GLN A 391 -11.04 -20.70 -2.92
C GLN A 391 -11.40 -19.42 -3.69
N ILE A 392 -10.54 -18.95 -4.59
CA ILE A 392 -10.81 -17.76 -5.42
C ILE A 392 -12.01 -18.03 -6.32
N VAL A 393 -12.00 -19.15 -7.04
CA VAL A 393 -13.10 -19.55 -7.93
C VAL A 393 -14.39 -19.67 -7.13
N ALA A 394 -14.40 -20.44 -6.04
CA ALA A 394 -15.57 -20.61 -5.18
C ALA A 394 -16.12 -19.28 -4.65
N CYS A 395 -15.24 -18.38 -4.18
CA CYS A 395 -15.66 -17.05 -3.73
C CYS A 395 -16.32 -16.24 -4.86
N THR A 396 -15.64 -16.15 -6.01
CA THR A 396 -16.11 -15.30 -7.12
C THR A 396 -17.41 -15.81 -7.75
N LEU A 397 -17.61 -17.13 -7.81
CA LEU A 397 -18.85 -17.74 -8.30
C LEU A 397 -19.99 -17.60 -7.28
N GLN A 398 -19.74 -17.98 -6.02
CA GLN A 398 -20.77 -17.95 -4.96
C GLN A 398 -21.34 -16.54 -4.75
N GLU A 399 -20.49 -15.52 -4.85
CA GLU A 399 -20.87 -14.13 -4.65
C GLU A 399 -21.25 -13.41 -5.96
N ASN A 400 -21.41 -14.17 -7.07
CA ASN A 400 -21.82 -13.68 -8.39
C ASN A 400 -20.92 -12.56 -8.96
N LEU A 401 -19.64 -12.58 -8.62
CA LEU A 401 -18.66 -11.62 -9.16
C LEU A 401 -18.26 -12.02 -10.58
N LEU A 402 -17.98 -13.31 -10.76
CA LEU A 402 -17.65 -13.91 -12.04
C LEU A 402 -18.66 -15.01 -12.40
N PRO A 403 -18.93 -15.22 -13.70
CA PRO A 403 -19.86 -16.24 -14.14
C PRO A 403 -19.23 -17.64 -14.12
N GLU A 404 -20.09 -18.65 -13.97
CA GLU A 404 -19.72 -20.05 -14.21
C GLU A 404 -19.34 -20.27 -15.68
N VAL A 405 -18.49 -21.27 -15.93
CA VAL A 405 -18.09 -21.71 -17.27
C VAL A 405 -18.79 -23.02 -17.62
N ASP A 406 -19.17 -23.18 -18.89
CA ASP A 406 -19.75 -24.43 -19.38
C ASP A 406 -18.67 -25.38 -19.91
N SER A 407 -18.49 -26.49 -19.21
CA SER A 407 -17.54 -27.56 -19.58
C SER A 407 -17.99 -28.43 -20.76
N GLN A 408 -19.26 -28.31 -21.20
CA GLN A 408 -19.79 -29.05 -22.36
C GLN A 408 -19.68 -28.24 -23.67
N ASP A 409 -19.05 -27.07 -23.63
CA ASP A 409 -18.90 -26.13 -24.76
C ASP A 409 -20.22 -25.81 -25.47
N SER A 410 -21.34 -25.90 -24.76
CA SER A 410 -22.62 -25.56 -25.33
C SER A 410 -22.75 -24.03 -25.30
N VAL A 411 -22.78 -23.43 -26.49
CA VAL A 411 -22.97 -21.97 -26.60
C VAL A 411 -24.40 -21.67 -26.17
N ALA A 412 -24.58 -21.32 -24.90
CA ALA A 412 -25.86 -20.90 -24.37
C ALA A 412 -26.32 -19.65 -25.12
N SER A 413 -27.47 -19.72 -25.78
CA SER A 413 -28.11 -18.55 -26.39
C SER A 413 -28.69 -17.67 -25.28
N SER A 414 -27.84 -16.85 -24.68
CA SER A 414 -28.23 -15.84 -23.70
C SER A 414 -29.09 -14.77 -24.40
N SER A 415 -30.27 -14.46 -23.85
CA SER A 415 -31.14 -13.38 -24.32
C SER A 415 -30.69 -11.99 -23.85
N ARG A 416 -29.63 -11.92 -23.04
CA ARG A 416 -29.09 -10.69 -22.45
C ARG A 416 -27.87 -10.23 -23.24
N ASN A 417 -27.73 -8.91 -23.43
CA ASN A 417 -26.51 -8.36 -24.00
C ASN A 417 -25.32 -8.68 -23.08
N PRO A 418 -24.25 -9.31 -23.60
CA PRO A 418 -23.12 -9.73 -22.80
C PRO A 418 -22.32 -8.52 -22.31
N SER A 419 -21.90 -8.55 -21.05
CA SER A 419 -21.02 -7.53 -20.46
C SER A 419 -19.55 -7.90 -20.62
N VAL A 420 -18.70 -6.90 -20.80
CA VAL A 420 -17.24 -7.09 -20.81
C VAL A 420 -16.70 -6.84 -19.41
N LYS A 421 -16.19 -7.88 -18.76
CA LYS A 421 -15.57 -7.80 -17.44
C LYS A 421 -14.06 -7.90 -17.54
N ALA A 422 -13.34 -6.97 -16.91
CA ALA A 422 -11.88 -7.04 -16.75
C ALA A 422 -11.51 -7.43 -15.33
N VAL A 423 -10.81 -8.56 -15.18
CA VAL A 423 -10.33 -9.05 -13.88
C VAL A 423 -8.86 -8.70 -13.74
N LEU A 424 -8.55 -7.84 -12.78
CA LEU A 424 -7.19 -7.47 -12.40
C LEU A 424 -6.71 -8.38 -11.27
N VAL A 425 -5.76 -9.27 -11.56
CA VAL A 425 -5.13 -10.15 -10.57
C VAL A 425 -3.78 -9.58 -10.16
N THR A 426 -3.58 -9.41 -8.84
CA THR A 426 -2.26 -9.03 -8.30
C THR A 426 -1.77 -10.13 -7.37
N SER A 427 -0.59 -10.68 -7.68
CA SER A 427 0.06 -11.69 -6.84
C SER A 427 1.55 -11.70 -7.09
N LEU A 428 2.32 -12.18 -6.12
CA LEU A 428 3.74 -12.48 -6.35
C LEU A 428 3.91 -13.63 -7.36
N ASN A 429 2.97 -14.56 -7.44
CA ASN A 429 3.05 -15.73 -8.32
C ASN A 429 2.06 -15.59 -9.49
N SER A 430 2.51 -15.83 -10.74
CA SER A 430 1.64 -15.73 -11.91
C SER A 430 0.63 -16.87 -12.05
N GLY A 431 0.83 -17.99 -11.36
CA GLY A 431 0.02 -19.20 -11.54
C GLY A 431 -1.46 -19.01 -11.21
N TYR A 432 -1.82 -18.08 -10.32
CA TYR A 432 -3.22 -17.74 -10.05
C TYR A 432 -3.87 -17.06 -11.26
N PHE A 433 -3.14 -16.14 -11.91
CA PHE A 433 -3.57 -15.52 -13.16
C PHE A 433 -3.66 -16.54 -14.28
N ASP A 434 -2.64 -17.39 -14.45
CA ASP A 434 -2.60 -18.40 -15.51
C ASP A 434 -3.82 -19.33 -15.41
N LYS A 435 -4.09 -19.87 -14.21
CA LYS A 435 -5.26 -20.74 -13.96
C LYS A 435 -6.60 -20.07 -14.26
N LEU A 436 -6.80 -18.82 -13.82
CA LEU A 436 -8.04 -18.09 -14.07
C LEU A 436 -8.20 -17.70 -15.55
N ARG A 437 -7.10 -17.30 -16.21
CA ARG A 437 -7.08 -16.99 -17.64
C ARG A 437 -7.46 -18.22 -18.44
N ASP A 438 -6.81 -19.35 -18.17
CA ASP A 438 -7.02 -20.59 -18.93
C ASP A 438 -8.46 -21.08 -18.77
N MET A 439 -9.03 -21.00 -17.55
CA MET A 439 -10.44 -21.34 -17.29
C MET A 439 -11.44 -20.54 -18.17
N TYR A 440 -11.27 -19.23 -18.30
CA TYR A 440 -12.16 -18.38 -19.11
C TYR A 440 -11.78 -18.32 -20.59
N TRP A 441 -10.59 -18.80 -20.96
CA TRP A 441 -10.14 -18.89 -22.35
C TRP A 441 -10.59 -20.19 -23.00
N GLU A 442 -10.52 -21.30 -22.25
CA GLU A 442 -10.83 -22.64 -22.73
C GLU A 442 -12.33 -22.93 -22.75
N HIS A 443 -13.12 -22.26 -21.90
CA HIS A 443 -14.55 -22.53 -21.76
C HIS A 443 -15.43 -21.27 -21.88
N PRO A 444 -16.58 -21.35 -22.58
CA PRO A 444 -17.53 -20.24 -22.66
C PRO A 444 -18.22 -20.00 -21.32
N THR A 445 -18.60 -18.74 -21.05
CA THR A 445 -19.36 -18.39 -19.84
C THR A 445 -20.84 -18.74 -20.02
N VAL A 446 -21.47 -19.23 -18.96
CA VAL A 446 -22.91 -19.58 -18.97
C VAL A 446 -23.79 -18.35 -19.22
N THR A 447 -23.33 -17.16 -18.80
CA THR A 447 -24.06 -15.89 -18.97
C THR A 447 -23.87 -15.26 -20.35
N GLY A 448 -22.85 -15.69 -21.10
CA GLY A 448 -22.37 -15.04 -22.32
C GLY A 448 -21.44 -13.84 -22.09
N ASP A 449 -21.18 -13.44 -20.84
CA ASP A 449 -20.25 -12.35 -20.52
C ASP A 449 -18.82 -12.64 -21.02
N VAL A 450 -18.14 -11.61 -21.50
CA VAL A 450 -16.76 -11.68 -21.98
C VAL A 450 -15.81 -11.34 -20.84
N ILE A 451 -14.96 -12.29 -20.45
CA ILE A 451 -14.05 -12.15 -19.31
C ILE A 451 -12.61 -12.02 -19.80
N GLY A 452 -11.97 -10.88 -19.50
CA GLY A 452 -10.54 -10.68 -19.70
C GLY A 452 -9.80 -10.73 -18.37
N ILE A 453 -8.83 -11.64 -18.23
CA ILE A 453 -7.98 -11.73 -17.04
C ILE A 453 -6.64 -11.03 -17.32
N TYR A 454 -6.19 -10.18 -16.39
CA TYR A 454 -4.98 -9.35 -16.55
C TYR A 454 -4.15 -9.32 -15.26
N GLN A 455 -2.83 -9.46 -15.37
CA GLN A 455 -1.89 -9.30 -14.25
C GLN A 455 -0.77 -8.31 -14.63
N PRO A 456 -0.54 -7.23 -13.85
CA PRO A 456 0.46 -6.22 -14.19
C PRO A 456 1.90 -6.70 -14.06
N SER A 457 2.20 -7.45 -13.01
CA SER A 457 3.55 -7.98 -12.76
C SER A 457 3.50 -9.30 -11.98
N HIS A 458 4.60 -10.07 -12.04
CA HIS A 458 4.79 -11.35 -11.32
C HIS A 458 6.16 -11.37 -10.63
N GLU A 459 6.37 -10.57 -9.59
CA GLU A 459 7.70 -10.34 -9.02
C GLU A 459 8.34 -11.56 -8.32
N GLU A 460 7.61 -12.67 -8.13
CA GLU A 460 7.96 -13.93 -7.45
C GLU A 460 8.33 -13.80 -5.96
N TYR A 461 9.00 -12.71 -5.60
CA TYR A 461 9.54 -12.38 -4.29
C TYR A 461 9.26 -10.93 -3.94
N GLN A 462 8.91 -10.70 -2.67
CA GLN A 462 8.86 -9.35 -2.12
C GLN A 462 10.30 -8.82 -1.97
N ARG A 463 10.64 -7.75 -2.69
CA ARG A 463 11.91 -7.02 -2.56
C ARG A 463 11.64 -5.56 -2.25
N SER A 464 12.40 -4.99 -1.32
CA SER A 464 12.25 -3.61 -0.87
C SER A 464 13.07 -2.60 -1.69
N GLU A 465 13.40 -2.93 -2.95
CA GLU A 465 14.12 -2.05 -3.86
C GLU A 465 13.17 -1.08 -4.56
N ASN A 466 13.66 0.12 -4.91
CA ASN A 466 12.82 1.23 -5.39
C ASN A 466 11.94 0.87 -6.60
N HIS A 467 12.43 0.08 -7.56
CA HIS A 467 11.64 -0.34 -8.72
C HIS A 467 10.51 -1.30 -8.36
N HIS A 468 10.76 -2.24 -7.44
CA HIS A 468 9.75 -3.19 -6.97
C HIS A 468 8.63 -2.46 -6.21
N ASN A 469 8.96 -1.50 -5.35
CA ASN A 469 7.96 -0.74 -4.61
C ASN A 469 7.13 0.20 -5.50
N ARG A 470 7.70 0.72 -6.61
CA ARG A 470 6.92 1.50 -7.60
C ARG A 470 5.84 0.65 -8.27
N LYS A 471 6.16 -0.59 -8.65
CA LYS A 471 5.18 -1.53 -9.20
C LYS A 471 4.13 -1.94 -8.17
N ALA A 472 4.57 -2.28 -6.95
CA ALA A 472 3.65 -2.62 -5.87
C ALA A 472 2.68 -1.46 -5.56
N TRP A 473 3.17 -0.21 -5.55
CA TRP A 473 2.32 0.96 -5.37
C TRP A 473 1.33 1.15 -6.53
N ALA A 474 1.78 0.97 -7.78
CA ALA A 474 0.91 1.02 -8.95
C ALA A 474 -0.19 -0.05 -8.90
N GLU A 475 0.13 -1.28 -8.49
CA GLU A 475 -0.83 -2.37 -8.34
C GLU A 475 -1.86 -2.11 -7.24
N MET A 476 -1.44 -1.65 -6.05
CA MET A 476 -2.37 -1.23 -5.00
C MET A 476 -3.35 -0.16 -5.50
N TYR A 477 -2.83 0.81 -6.27
CA TYR A 477 -3.64 1.88 -6.84
C TYR A 477 -4.60 1.35 -7.92
N LEU A 478 -4.14 0.49 -8.83
CA LEU A 478 -4.98 -0.11 -9.87
C LEU A 478 -6.14 -0.93 -9.26
N LEU A 479 -5.88 -1.70 -8.20
CA LEU A 479 -6.95 -2.39 -7.45
C LEU A 479 -7.96 -1.41 -6.85
N SER A 480 -7.51 -0.22 -6.41
CA SER A 480 -8.41 0.80 -5.87
C SER A 480 -9.34 1.43 -6.93
N LEU A 481 -9.04 1.23 -8.22
CA LEU A 481 -9.84 1.68 -9.36
C LEU A 481 -10.85 0.63 -9.85
N THR A 482 -10.91 -0.54 -9.22
CA THR A 482 -11.88 -1.58 -9.58
C THR A 482 -13.25 -1.33 -8.96
N ASP A 483 -14.28 -1.91 -9.56
CA ASP A 483 -15.67 -1.77 -9.12
C ASP A 483 -15.99 -2.70 -7.94
N VAL A 484 -15.41 -3.90 -7.98
CA VAL A 484 -15.48 -4.89 -6.92
C VAL A 484 -14.09 -5.40 -6.60
N LEU A 485 -13.79 -5.64 -5.34
CA LEU A 485 -12.49 -6.08 -4.88
C LEU A 485 -12.59 -7.34 -4.02
N VAL A 486 -11.77 -8.34 -4.34
CA VAL A 486 -11.48 -9.51 -3.51
C VAL A 486 -10.09 -9.32 -2.91
N THR A 487 -9.93 -9.52 -1.60
CA THR A 487 -8.65 -9.38 -0.89
C THR A 487 -8.29 -10.63 -0.10
N SER A 488 -7.00 -10.81 0.17
CA SER A 488 -6.53 -11.90 1.02
C SER A 488 -6.46 -11.47 2.49
N ALA A 489 -6.95 -12.32 3.40
CA ALA A 489 -6.87 -12.07 4.83
C ALA A 489 -5.43 -11.76 5.27
N TRP A 490 -5.28 -10.80 6.18
CA TRP A 490 -4.00 -10.33 6.75
C TRP A 490 -3.10 -9.57 5.76
N SER A 491 -3.55 -9.31 4.53
CA SER A 491 -2.76 -8.57 3.54
C SER A 491 -2.98 -7.07 3.64
N THR A 492 -2.00 -6.35 4.21
CA THR A 492 -2.02 -4.87 4.23
C THR A 492 -1.98 -4.25 2.83
N PHE A 493 -1.50 -4.97 1.83
CA PHE A 493 -1.59 -4.59 0.41
C PHE A 493 -3.05 -4.41 -0.03
N GLY A 494 -3.92 -5.38 0.31
CA GLY A 494 -5.35 -5.32 0.04
C GLY A 494 -6.05 -4.22 0.84
N TYR A 495 -5.62 -3.99 2.09
CA TYR A 495 -6.17 -2.93 2.94
C TYR A 495 -5.93 -1.52 2.37
N VAL A 496 -4.73 -1.28 1.83
CA VAL A 496 -4.44 -0.01 1.15
C VAL A 496 -5.34 0.17 -0.07
N ALA A 497 -5.44 -0.84 -0.93
CA ALA A 497 -6.26 -0.78 -2.14
C ALA A 497 -7.75 -0.54 -1.83
N GLN A 498 -8.33 -1.31 -0.91
CA GLN A 498 -9.75 -1.18 -0.53
C GLN A 498 -10.03 0.19 0.11
N GLY A 499 -9.08 0.70 0.91
CA GLY A 499 -9.19 1.97 1.60
C GLY A 499 -9.19 3.16 0.65
N LEU A 500 -8.22 3.20 -0.27
CA LEU A 500 -8.13 4.25 -1.30
C LEU A 500 -9.35 4.25 -2.21
N GLY A 501 -9.83 3.06 -2.60
CA GLY A 501 -11.01 2.90 -3.46
C GLY A 501 -12.33 3.17 -2.74
N GLY A 502 -12.35 3.15 -1.40
CA GLY A 502 -13.60 3.16 -0.63
C GLY A 502 -14.43 1.89 -0.85
N LEU A 503 -13.76 0.77 -1.10
CA LEU A 503 -14.36 -0.51 -1.48
C LEU A 503 -14.57 -1.38 -0.23
N LYS A 504 -15.74 -2.01 -0.13
CA LYS A 504 -15.99 -3.09 0.83
C LYS A 504 -15.60 -4.42 0.17
N PRO A 505 -14.46 -5.01 0.53
CA PRO A 505 -13.92 -6.15 -0.19
C PRO A 505 -14.67 -7.45 0.14
N TRP A 506 -14.53 -8.46 -0.71
CA TRP A 506 -14.73 -9.86 -0.35
C TRP A 506 -13.41 -10.44 0.15
N ILE A 507 -13.36 -10.88 1.40
CA ILE A 507 -12.11 -11.32 2.03
C ILE A 507 -12.00 -12.83 1.95
N LEU A 508 -11.00 -13.31 1.21
CA LEU A 508 -10.57 -14.71 1.22
C LEU A 508 -9.98 -15.02 2.59
N TYR A 509 -10.61 -15.94 3.33
CA TYR A 509 -10.07 -16.38 4.61
C TYR A 509 -8.70 -17.02 4.45
N LYS A 510 -7.87 -16.90 5.47
CA LYS A 510 -6.59 -17.60 5.51
C LYS A 510 -6.87 -19.12 5.51
N PRO A 511 -6.35 -19.89 4.55
CA PRO A 511 -6.46 -21.35 4.58
C PRO A 511 -5.79 -21.93 5.83
N GLU A 512 -6.41 -22.96 6.40
CA GLU A 512 -5.81 -23.81 7.43
C GLU A 512 -5.63 -25.22 6.86
N ASN A 513 -4.54 -25.89 7.21
CA ASN A 513 -4.23 -27.26 6.79
C ASN A 513 -4.31 -27.48 5.26
N HIS A 514 -3.88 -26.50 4.46
CA HIS A 514 -3.88 -26.56 2.99
C HIS A 514 -5.24 -26.92 2.37
N THR A 515 -6.34 -26.51 3.01
CA THR A 515 -7.71 -26.76 2.54
C THR A 515 -8.43 -25.44 2.30
N ALA A 516 -9.23 -25.38 1.22
CA ALA A 516 -10.05 -24.20 0.92
C ALA A 516 -11.08 -23.98 2.05
N PRO A 517 -11.13 -22.78 2.66
CA PRO A 517 -12.14 -22.44 3.67
C PRO A 517 -13.58 -22.58 3.15
N ASN A 518 -14.51 -22.91 4.04
CA ASN A 518 -15.95 -22.87 3.78
C ASN A 518 -16.67 -22.09 4.90
N PRO A 519 -17.26 -20.92 4.62
CA PRO A 519 -17.35 -20.27 3.31
C PRO A 519 -15.98 -19.79 2.78
N PRO A 520 -15.77 -19.68 1.46
CA PRO A 520 -14.48 -19.33 0.86
C PRO A 520 -14.08 -17.88 1.13
N CYS A 521 -15.06 -16.98 1.20
CA CYS A 521 -14.86 -15.59 1.53
C CYS A 521 -16.08 -14.99 2.25
N ARG A 522 -15.94 -13.75 2.72
CA ARG A 522 -17.03 -12.95 3.28
C ARG A 522 -16.81 -11.48 3.00
N GLN A 523 -17.90 -10.73 2.83
CA GLN A 523 -17.81 -9.29 2.72
C GLN A 523 -17.23 -8.66 4.00
N GLY A 524 -16.15 -7.90 3.83
CA GLY A 524 -15.43 -7.22 4.89
C GLY A 524 -15.93 -5.81 5.16
N HIS A 525 -15.60 -5.30 6.35
CA HIS A 525 -15.74 -3.90 6.72
C HIS A 525 -14.38 -3.18 6.55
N VAL A 526 -14.39 -1.95 6.03
CA VAL A 526 -13.20 -1.23 5.56
C VAL A 526 -12.14 -1.10 6.65
N ASP A 527 -12.47 -0.58 7.84
CA ASP A 527 -11.50 -0.33 8.92
C ASP A 527 -11.36 -1.48 9.93
N ARG A 528 -12.40 -2.31 10.15
CA ARG A 528 -12.33 -3.45 11.10
C ARG A 528 -11.34 -4.54 10.66
N THR A 529 -11.06 -4.62 9.36
CA THR A 529 -10.22 -5.67 8.79
C THR A 529 -8.74 -5.29 8.80
N MET A 530 -8.42 -4.01 9.01
CA MET A 530 -7.05 -3.49 8.94
C MET A 530 -6.24 -3.68 10.24
N PHE A 531 -6.86 -4.13 11.32
CA PHE A 531 -6.23 -4.25 12.64
C PHE A 531 -5.70 -5.66 12.89
N SER A 532 -4.37 -5.84 12.91
CA SER A 532 -3.74 -7.16 13.08
C SER A 532 -3.40 -7.49 14.54
N CYS A 533 -3.09 -6.50 15.37
CA CYS A 533 -2.72 -6.68 16.77
C CYS A 533 -3.46 -5.68 17.66
N SER A 534 -4.56 -6.11 18.27
CA SER A 534 -5.21 -5.30 19.30
C SER A 534 -4.52 -5.46 20.65
N PRO A 535 -4.24 -4.37 21.38
CA PRO A 535 -4.12 -4.48 22.82
C PRO A 535 -5.47 -5.00 23.34
N ILE A 536 -5.48 -6.21 23.88
CA ILE A 536 -6.53 -6.65 24.78
C ILE A 536 -6.08 -6.09 26.13
N LEU A 537 -6.69 -4.98 26.55
CA LEU A 537 -6.48 -4.41 27.88
C LEU A 537 -7.23 -5.23 28.93
#